data_AF-A0A961WDR6-F1
#
_entry.id   AF-A0A961WDR6-F1
#
_cell.length_a   1.000
_cell.length_b   1.000
_cell.length_c   1.000
_cell.angle_alpha   90.00
_cell.angle_beta   90.00
_cell.angle_gamma   90.00
#
_symmetry.space_group_name_H-M   'P 1'
#
loop_
_entity.id
_entity.type
_entity.pdbx_description
1 polymer ?
#
loop_
_entity_poly.entity_id
_entity_poly.type
_entity_poly.pdbx_seq_one_letter_code
_entity_poly.pdbx_strand_id
1 'polypeptide(L)'
;QLLAIPLTLAMSINVGFIVGAVFVPGLWGVREWLFPMALVAFLATGVWAVRLFLDFLARVLSTGGFDCARNNSLGQMLVVFAFAMVGVGFSAAAAMSHIKAVAAIGYMGAVFFIVAAVVLGVLKLVLGFRAMMEHAAAEETTPTLWIVIPILTVLAIAIYRLKMSLAHTFDTPVTRGEVLSLFTAVIAGQLLFGLIGWAVMRRVGYFRRWVSGPERSPGAYALICPGVALFVSINFLIHTALIPLGVIEAFSVAHAVVFVPLVVLQLITIRVFFQLNGKLLRPISADKASGGLAQAA
;
A
#
# COMPACT_ATOMS: atom_id res chain seq x y z
N GLN A 1 -4.29 9.73 12.25
CA GLN A 1 -4.96 8.41 12.24
C GLN A 1 -6.35 8.42 11.60
N LEU A 2 -7.07 9.54 11.52
CA LEU A 2 -8.41 9.61 10.89
C LEU A 2 -8.45 9.14 9.42
N LEU A 3 -7.36 9.32 8.67
CA LEU A 3 -7.23 8.86 7.28
C LEU A 3 -7.02 7.34 7.13
N ALA A 4 -6.90 6.60 8.22
CA ALA A 4 -6.90 5.13 8.17
C ALA A 4 -8.27 4.58 7.74
N ILE A 5 -9.37 5.27 8.07
CA ILE A 5 -10.73 4.77 7.74
C ILE A 5 -11.02 4.87 6.23
N PRO A 6 -10.76 6.01 5.54
CA PRO A 6 -10.88 6.04 4.08
C PRO A 6 -9.97 5.02 3.39
N LEU A 7 -8.75 4.81 3.90
CA LEU A 7 -7.84 3.80 3.38
C LEU A 7 -8.43 2.39 3.50
N THR A 8 -8.92 2.00 4.67
CA THR A 8 -9.49 0.66 4.87
C THR A 8 -10.75 0.47 4.04
N LEU A 9 -11.63 1.47 3.92
CA LEU A 9 -12.80 1.41 3.03
C LEU A 9 -12.39 1.18 1.57
N ALA A 10 -11.42 1.94 1.06
CA ALA A 10 -10.93 1.77 -0.30
C ALA A 10 -10.34 0.37 -0.52
N MET A 11 -9.60 -0.16 0.47
CA MET A 11 -9.08 -1.53 0.43
C MET A 11 -10.21 -2.57 0.46
N SER A 12 -11.21 -2.41 1.33
CA SER A 12 -12.35 -3.31 1.44
C SER A 12 -13.18 -3.37 0.16
N ILE A 13 -13.39 -2.23 -0.52
CA ILE A 13 -14.06 -2.21 -1.83
C ILE A 13 -13.28 -3.07 -2.82
N ASN A 14 -11.97 -2.85 -2.95
CA ASN A 14 -11.12 -3.62 -3.86
C ASN A 14 -11.11 -5.13 -3.53
N VAL A 15 -11.03 -5.50 -2.25
CA VAL A 15 -11.10 -6.91 -1.82
C VAL A 15 -12.46 -7.50 -2.14
N GLY A 16 -13.56 -6.77 -1.94
CA GLY A 16 -14.90 -7.19 -2.31
C GLY A 16 -15.03 -7.52 -3.79
N PHE A 17 -14.41 -6.72 -4.67
CA PHE A 17 -14.33 -7.02 -6.10
C PHE A 17 -13.58 -8.31 -6.41
N ILE A 18 -12.44 -8.54 -5.76
CA ILE A 18 -11.63 -9.74 -5.97
C ILE A 18 -12.39 -10.98 -5.50
N VAL A 19 -12.95 -10.94 -4.28
CA VAL A 19 -13.75 -12.04 -3.72
C VAL A 19 -14.97 -12.30 -4.60
N GLY A 20 -15.67 -11.25 -5.02
CA GLY A 20 -16.80 -11.37 -5.94
C GLY A 20 -16.41 -12.03 -7.26
N ALA A 21 -15.31 -11.59 -7.88
CA ALA A 21 -14.84 -12.15 -9.14
C ALA A 21 -14.44 -13.63 -9.05
N VAL A 22 -13.94 -14.09 -7.89
CA VAL A 22 -13.52 -15.48 -7.68
C VAL A 22 -14.69 -16.39 -7.32
N PHE A 23 -15.61 -15.94 -6.46
CA PHE A 23 -16.64 -16.81 -5.87
C PHE A 23 -18.03 -16.68 -6.50
N VAL A 24 -18.32 -15.60 -7.25
CA VAL A 24 -19.65 -15.39 -7.86
C VAL A 24 -19.60 -15.70 -9.36
N PRO A 25 -20.12 -16.86 -9.81
CA PRO A 25 -20.14 -17.20 -11.23
C PRO A 25 -21.03 -16.22 -12.01
N GLY A 26 -20.60 -15.80 -13.20
CA GLY A 26 -21.35 -14.89 -14.06
C GLY A 26 -21.29 -13.39 -13.67
N LEU A 27 -20.62 -13.03 -12.56
CA LEU A 27 -20.49 -11.63 -12.13
C LEU A 27 -19.85 -10.74 -13.21
N TRP A 28 -18.91 -11.28 -13.98
CA TRP A 28 -18.25 -10.54 -15.06
C TRP A 28 -19.18 -10.20 -16.24
N GLY A 29 -20.34 -10.86 -16.35
CA GLY A 29 -21.38 -10.51 -17.31
C GLY A 29 -22.09 -9.19 -16.99
N VAL A 30 -22.13 -8.78 -15.72
CA VAL A 30 -22.76 -7.53 -15.25
C VAL A 30 -21.74 -6.44 -14.88
N ARG A 31 -20.47 -6.62 -15.24
CA ARG A 31 -19.37 -5.71 -14.87
C ARG A 31 -19.61 -4.25 -15.28
N GLU A 32 -20.28 -4.02 -16.41
CA GLU A 32 -20.55 -2.66 -16.90
C GLU A 32 -21.56 -1.89 -16.04
N TRP A 33 -22.39 -2.58 -15.26
CA TRP A 33 -23.23 -1.96 -14.22
C TRP A 33 -22.49 -1.80 -12.89
N LEU A 34 -21.57 -2.72 -12.60
CA LEU A 34 -20.80 -2.72 -11.37
C LEU A 34 -19.72 -1.64 -11.34
N PHE A 35 -19.07 -1.33 -12.48
CA PHE A 35 -18.02 -0.32 -12.56
C PHE A 35 -18.49 1.12 -12.26
N PRO A 36 -19.62 1.61 -12.79
CA PRO A 36 -20.18 2.91 -12.38
C PRO A 36 -20.45 3.01 -10.88
N MET A 37 -21.03 1.95 -10.29
CA MET A 37 -21.26 1.89 -8.84
C MET A 37 -19.95 1.89 -8.05
N ALA A 38 -18.93 1.20 -8.55
CA ALA A 38 -17.57 1.24 -7.99
C ALA A 38 -17.00 2.65 -8.00
N LEU A 39 -17.11 3.35 -9.13
CA LEU A 39 -16.63 4.73 -9.28
C LEU A 39 -17.32 5.66 -8.28
N VAL A 40 -18.63 5.52 -8.07
CA VAL A 40 -19.37 6.28 -7.06
C VAL A 40 -18.85 5.97 -5.65
N ALA A 41 -18.63 4.70 -5.32
CA ALA A 41 -18.10 4.31 -4.01
C ALA A 41 -16.67 4.84 -3.77
N PHE A 42 -15.80 4.78 -4.78
CA PHE A 42 -14.45 5.36 -4.70
C PHE A 42 -14.48 6.89 -4.67
N LEU A 43 -15.42 7.52 -5.38
CA LEU A 43 -15.62 8.97 -5.32
C LEU A 43 -16.06 9.41 -3.93
N ALA A 44 -17.03 8.73 -3.33
CA ALA A 44 -17.48 9.01 -1.97
C ALA A 44 -16.34 8.86 -0.96
N THR A 45 -15.58 7.76 -1.06
CA THR A 45 -14.41 7.50 -0.21
C THR A 45 -13.32 8.58 -0.41
N GLY A 46 -13.06 8.96 -1.66
CA GLY A 46 -12.09 9.98 -2.03
C GLY A 46 -12.47 11.37 -1.55
N VAL A 47 -13.72 11.79 -1.75
CA VAL A 47 -14.26 13.07 -1.24
C VAL A 47 -14.15 13.12 0.28
N TRP A 48 -14.48 12.02 0.97
CA TRP A 48 -14.33 11.95 2.42
C TRP A 48 -12.86 12.06 2.86
N ALA A 49 -11.95 11.37 2.18
CA ALA A 49 -10.50 11.49 2.42
C ALA A 49 -9.98 12.92 2.20
N VAL A 50 -10.42 13.59 1.12
CA VAL A 50 -10.06 14.98 0.83
C VAL A 50 -10.57 15.91 1.91
N ARG A 51 -11.83 15.80 2.34
CA ARG A 51 -12.38 16.63 3.43
C ARG A 51 -11.58 16.48 4.72
N LEU A 52 -11.35 15.24 5.16
CA LEU A 52 -10.54 14.96 6.35
C LEU A 52 -9.13 15.55 6.26
N PHE A 53 -8.51 15.47 5.08
CA PHE A 53 -7.18 16.02 4.85
C PHE A 53 -7.18 17.55 4.87
N LEU A 54 -8.13 18.20 4.20
CA LEU A 54 -8.25 19.65 4.17
C LEU A 54 -8.57 20.22 5.55
N ASP A 55 -9.45 19.59 6.32
CA ASP A 55 -9.75 20.00 7.69
C ASP A 55 -8.52 19.92 8.60
N PHE A 56 -7.72 18.86 8.44
CA PHE A 56 -6.46 18.72 9.15
C PHE A 56 -5.46 19.80 8.74
N LEU A 57 -5.30 20.04 7.43
CA LEU A 57 -4.34 21.00 6.92
C LEU A 57 -4.73 22.44 7.29
N ALA A 58 -6.01 22.80 7.14
CA ALA A 58 -6.54 24.10 7.52
C ALA A 58 -6.31 24.38 9.00
N ARG A 59 -6.54 23.39 9.88
CA ARG A 59 -6.27 23.52 11.31
C ARG A 59 -4.79 23.76 11.59
N VAL A 60 -3.91 22.88 11.08
CA VAL A 60 -2.47 22.96 11.33
C VAL A 60 -1.86 24.26 10.80
N LEU A 61 -2.27 24.71 9.62
CA LEU A 61 -1.75 25.94 9.02
C LEU A 61 -2.33 27.22 9.63
N SER A 62 -3.52 27.18 10.23
CA SER A 62 -4.14 28.36 10.85
C SER A 62 -3.77 28.55 12.32
N THR A 63 -3.77 27.48 13.12
CA THR A 63 -3.52 27.57 14.56
C THR A 63 -2.08 27.28 14.94
N GLY A 64 -1.26 26.81 14.00
CA GLY A 64 0.02 26.18 14.34
C GLY A 64 -0.19 24.91 15.20
N GLY A 65 0.90 24.36 15.75
CA GLY A 65 0.83 23.22 16.68
C GLY A 65 1.15 21.85 16.07
N PHE A 66 1.83 21.80 14.92
CA PHE A 66 2.42 20.54 14.45
C PHE A 66 3.67 20.22 15.27
N ASP A 67 3.52 19.32 16.24
CA ASP A 67 4.64 18.82 17.04
C ASP A 67 5.48 17.82 16.23
N CYS A 68 6.58 18.31 15.66
CA CYS A 68 7.53 17.50 14.91
C CYS A 68 8.18 16.39 15.77
N ALA A 69 8.31 16.59 17.09
CA ALA A 69 8.91 15.60 17.97
C ALA A 69 7.96 14.42 18.22
N ARG A 70 6.66 14.67 18.38
CA ARG A 70 5.64 13.60 18.49
C ARG A 70 5.32 12.90 17.18
N ASN A 71 5.58 13.53 16.04
CA ASN A 71 5.25 12.98 14.72
C ASN A 71 6.51 12.59 13.91
N ASN A 72 7.56 12.13 14.59
CA ASN A 72 8.82 11.60 14.06
C ASN A 72 8.69 10.20 13.43
N SER A 73 7.61 9.96 12.67
CA SER A 73 7.35 8.70 11.98
C SER A 73 6.79 8.93 10.58
N LEU A 74 6.84 7.90 9.74
CA LEU A 74 6.12 7.91 8.46
C LEU A 74 4.64 7.54 8.62
N GLY A 75 4.07 7.57 9.83
CA GLY A 75 2.62 7.46 10.03
C GLY A 75 1.83 8.56 9.29
N GLN A 76 2.47 9.70 9.02
CA GLN A 76 1.90 10.75 8.16
C GLN A 76 1.76 10.34 6.68
N MET A 77 2.43 9.28 6.22
CA MET A 77 2.29 8.74 4.87
C MET A 77 0.97 7.98 4.66
N LEU A 78 0.18 7.74 5.71
CA LEU A 78 -1.14 7.11 5.58
C LEU A 78 -2.09 7.91 4.68
N VAL A 79 -1.96 9.25 4.65
CA VAL A 79 -2.74 10.09 3.72
C VAL A 79 -2.39 9.79 2.26
N VAL A 80 -1.11 9.63 1.98
CA VAL A 80 -0.57 9.34 0.65
C VAL A 80 -1.07 7.98 0.21
N PHE A 81 -1.04 7.01 1.12
CA PHE A 81 -1.52 5.68 0.85
C PHE A 81 -3.04 5.67 0.60
N ALA A 82 -3.84 6.41 1.39
CA ALA A 82 -5.28 6.52 1.17
C ALA A 82 -5.59 7.07 -0.24
N PHE A 83 -4.95 8.16 -0.65
CA PHE A 83 -5.16 8.72 -1.99
C PHE A 83 -4.67 7.80 -3.10
N ALA A 84 -3.49 7.17 -2.95
CA ALA A 84 -3.01 6.18 -3.91
C ALA A 84 -3.99 5.01 -4.06
N MET A 85 -4.57 4.54 -2.95
CA MET A 85 -5.52 3.43 -2.94
C MET A 85 -6.84 3.79 -3.63
N VAL A 86 -7.36 5.00 -3.40
CA VAL A 86 -8.53 5.51 -4.12
C VAL A 86 -8.23 5.61 -5.61
N GLY A 87 -7.10 6.21 -5.99
CA GLY A 87 -6.68 6.31 -7.40
C GLY A 87 -6.56 4.96 -8.11
N VAL A 88 -6.13 3.92 -7.39
CA VAL A 88 -6.05 2.55 -7.91
C VAL A 88 -7.42 1.90 -8.08
N GLY A 89 -8.37 2.24 -7.22
CA GLY A 89 -9.77 1.85 -7.39
C GLY A 89 -10.36 2.42 -8.68
N PHE A 90 -10.16 3.72 -8.93
CA PHE A 90 -10.56 4.36 -10.17
C PHE A 90 -9.88 3.75 -11.42
N SER A 91 -8.59 3.43 -11.33
CA SER A 91 -7.85 2.84 -12.46
C SER A 91 -8.32 1.43 -12.82
N ALA A 92 -8.87 0.67 -11.86
CA ALA A 92 -9.45 -0.64 -12.12
C ALA A 92 -10.66 -0.55 -13.08
N ALA A 93 -11.62 0.33 -12.75
CA ALA A 93 -12.78 0.58 -13.60
C ALA A 93 -12.37 1.17 -14.96
N ALA A 94 -11.34 2.03 -14.98
CA ALA A 94 -10.80 2.59 -16.21
C ALA A 94 -10.23 1.52 -17.16
N ALA A 95 -9.49 0.55 -16.63
CA ALA A 95 -8.79 -0.46 -17.43
C ALA A 95 -9.69 -1.58 -17.96
N MET A 96 -10.83 -1.84 -17.29
CA MET A 96 -11.63 -3.05 -17.53
C MET A 96 -13.01 -2.79 -18.16
N SER A 97 -13.49 -1.54 -18.17
CA SER A 97 -14.78 -1.19 -18.78
C SER A 97 -14.65 -1.04 -20.30
N HIS A 98 -15.63 -1.56 -21.03
CA HIS A 98 -15.75 -1.36 -22.48
C HIS A 98 -16.51 -0.08 -22.85
N ILE A 99 -17.12 0.59 -21.87
CA ILE A 99 -17.85 1.86 -22.09
C ILE A 99 -16.85 3.02 -21.97
N LYS A 100 -16.62 3.73 -23.09
CA LYS A 100 -15.68 4.86 -23.16
C LYS A 100 -15.91 5.92 -22.09
N ALA A 101 -17.17 6.23 -21.77
CA ALA A 101 -17.51 7.21 -20.74
C ALA A 101 -17.07 6.76 -19.34
N VAL A 102 -17.32 5.51 -18.97
CA VAL A 102 -16.91 4.93 -17.67
C VAL A 102 -15.39 4.88 -17.59
N ALA A 103 -14.74 4.44 -18.67
CA ALA A 103 -13.29 4.40 -18.76
C ALA A 103 -12.65 5.79 -18.61
N ALA A 104 -13.20 6.81 -19.29
CA ALA A 104 -12.70 8.18 -19.21
C ALA A 104 -12.88 8.80 -17.81
N ILE A 105 -14.05 8.62 -17.18
CA ILE A 105 -14.30 9.10 -15.81
C ILE A 105 -13.36 8.41 -14.83
N GLY A 106 -13.20 7.09 -14.96
CA GLY A 106 -12.24 6.29 -14.20
C GLY A 106 -10.82 6.81 -14.38
N TYR A 107 -10.41 7.09 -15.61
CA TYR A 107 -9.08 7.60 -15.93
C TYR A 107 -8.81 8.96 -15.28
N MET A 108 -9.71 9.93 -15.48
CA MET A 108 -9.57 11.29 -14.92
C MET A 108 -9.54 11.26 -13.38
N GLY A 109 -10.43 10.49 -12.76
CA GLY A 109 -10.47 10.33 -11.31
C GLY A 109 -9.19 9.69 -10.77
N ALA A 110 -8.70 8.63 -11.43
CA ALA A 110 -7.45 7.98 -11.05
C ALA A 110 -6.25 8.94 -11.11
N VAL A 111 -6.12 9.69 -12.21
CA VAL A 111 -5.03 10.66 -12.40
C VAL A 111 -5.04 11.72 -11.31
N PHE A 112 -6.21 12.28 -10.98
CA PHE A 112 -6.33 13.27 -9.90
C PHE A 112 -5.77 12.75 -8.57
N PHE A 113 -6.20 11.56 -8.14
CA PHE A 113 -5.75 10.99 -6.88
C PHE A 113 -4.30 10.49 -6.90
N ILE A 114 -3.81 10.00 -8.05
CA ILE A 114 -2.40 9.64 -8.23
C ILE A 114 -1.51 10.88 -8.10
N VAL A 115 -1.86 11.98 -8.77
CA VAL A 115 -1.11 13.24 -8.67
C VAL A 115 -1.10 13.75 -7.24
N ALA A 116 -2.26 13.76 -6.57
CA ALA A 116 -2.35 14.13 -5.17
C ALA A 116 -1.45 13.24 -4.28
N ALA A 117 -1.46 11.92 -4.50
CA ALA A 117 -0.61 11.00 -3.76
C ALA A 117 0.89 11.23 -4.03
N VAL A 118 1.30 11.47 -5.28
CA VAL A 118 2.72 11.73 -5.61
C VAL A 118 3.20 13.03 -4.96
N VAL A 119 2.45 14.12 -5.12
CA VAL A 119 2.80 15.44 -4.55
C VAL A 119 2.88 15.36 -3.03
N LEU A 120 1.85 14.83 -2.38
CA LEU A 120 1.85 14.68 -0.93
C LEU A 120 2.89 13.66 -0.45
N GLY A 121 3.16 12.63 -1.26
CA GLY A 121 4.19 11.63 -1.03
C GLY A 121 5.56 12.27 -0.88
N VAL A 122 5.97 13.07 -1.86
CA VAL A 122 7.25 13.78 -1.83
C VAL A 122 7.33 14.70 -0.61
N LEU A 123 6.31 15.54 -0.39
CA LEU A 123 6.30 16.49 0.74
C LEU A 123 6.39 15.77 2.09
N LYS A 124 5.56 14.76 2.32
CA LYS A 124 5.48 14.04 3.59
C LYS A 124 6.69 13.16 3.84
N LEU A 125 7.29 12.59 2.80
CA LEU A 125 8.52 11.83 2.90
C LEU A 125 9.67 12.73 3.35
N VAL A 126 9.87 13.88 2.70
CA VAL A 126 10.93 14.84 3.05
C VAL A 126 10.76 15.33 4.50
N LEU A 127 9.54 15.74 4.87
CA LEU A 127 9.24 16.19 6.24
C LEU A 127 9.44 15.06 7.27
N GLY A 128 9.05 13.83 6.94
CA GLY A 128 9.21 12.66 7.80
C GLY A 128 10.67 12.30 8.06
N PHE A 129 11.49 12.26 7.00
CA PHE A 129 12.92 12.02 7.15
C PHE A 129 13.59 13.14 7.94
N ARG A 130 13.25 14.40 7.69
CA ARG A 130 13.74 15.52 8.47
C ARG A 130 13.43 15.36 9.97
N ALA A 131 12.17 15.09 10.32
CA ALA A 131 11.76 14.92 11.71
C ALA A 131 12.46 13.72 12.39
N MET A 132 12.64 12.61 11.67
CA MET A 132 13.38 11.44 12.18
C MET A 132 14.87 11.73 12.39
N MET A 133 15.48 12.60 11.58
CA MET A 133 16.88 13.02 11.77
C MET A 133 17.03 13.99 12.96
N GLU A 134 16.03 14.85 13.20
CA GLU A 134 16.05 15.82 14.31
C GLU A 134 15.73 15.18 15.67
N HIS A 135 14.82 14.20 15.72
CA HIS A 135 14.27 13.66 16.98
C HIS A 135 14.43 12.14 17.16
N ALA A 136 15.24 11.49 16.31
CA ALA A 136 15.29 10.04 16.14
C ALA A 136 13.95 9.43 15.69
N ALA A 137 13.97 8.23 15.12
CA ALA A 137 12.74 7.51 14.76
C ALA A 137 12.07 6.95 16.01
N ALA A 138 10.77 7.20 16.21
CA ALA A 138 10.03 6.62 17.32
C ALA A 138 10.01 5.09 17.21
N GLU A 139 10.56 4.41 18.23
CA GLU A 139 10.84 2.97 18.20
C GLU A 139 9.62 2.14 17.81
N GLU A 140 8.45 2.43 18.40
CA GLU A 140 7.19 1.73 18.14
C GLU A 140 6.69 1.88 16.68
N THR A 141 6.97 3.03 16.07
CA THR A 141 6.47 3.37 14.72
C THR A 141 7.51 3.18 13.63
N THR A 142 8.70 2.68 13.96
CA THR A 142 9.77 2.40 12.99
C THR A 142 9.32 1.57 11.77
N PRO A 143 8.40 0.58 11.89
CA PRO A 143 7.89 -0.14 10.71
C PRO A 143 7.20 0.73 9.67
N THR A 144 6.74 1.94 10.04
CA THR A 144 6.14 2.88 9.09
C THR A 144 7.10 3.30 7.98
N LEU A 145 8.42 3.16 8.17
CA LEU A 145 9.43 3.34 7.12
C LEU A 145 9.13 2.52 5.87
N TRP A 146 8.57 1.33 6.06
CA TRP A 146 8.23 0.44 4.95
C TRP A 146 6.89 0.76 4.28
N ILE A 147 6.09 1.73 4.76
CA ILE A 147 4.83 2.14 4.10
C ILE A 147 5.08 2.67 2.67
N VAL A 148 6.29 3.16 2.38
CA VAL A 148 6.66 3.59 1.02
C VAL A 148 6.59 2.43 0.02
N ILE A 149 6.92 1.20 0.43
CA ILE A 149 6.91 0.01 -0.42
C ILE A 149 5.52 -0.27 -1.03
N PRO A 150 4.44 -0.45 -0.23
CA PRO A 150 3.11 -0.64 -0.78
C PRO A 150 2.65 0.59 -1.57
N ILE A 151 2.94 1.83 -1.15
CA ILE A 151 2.56 3.02 -1.94
C ILE A 151 3.15 2.94 -3.36
N LEU A 152 4.44 2.64 -3.49
CA LEU A 152 5.10 2.49 -4.79
C LEU A 152 4.45 1.37 -5.61
N THR A 153 4.13 0.23 -4.98
CA THR A 153 3.40 -0.87 -5.65
C THR A 153 2.06 -0.41 -6.19
N VAL A 154 1.22 0.21 -5.35
CA VAL A 154 -0.13 0.53 -5.77
C VAL A 154 -0.11 1.60 -6.87
N LEU A 155 0.76 2.61 -6.76
CA LEU A 155 0.96 3.60 -7.82
C LEU A 155 1.41 2.96 -9.14
N ALA A 156 2.36 2.01 -9.11
CA ALA A 156 2.81 1.30 -10.30
C ALA A 156 1.67 0.51 -10.97
N ILE A 157 0.87 -0.20 -10.16
CA ILE A 157 -0.31 -0.93 -10.64
C ILE A 157 -1.33 0.04 -11.24
N ALA A 158 -1.53 1.21 -10.61
CA ALA A 158 -2.45 2.24 -11.12
C ALA A 158 -2.01 2.73 -12.50
N ILE A 159 -0.74 3.11 -12.64
CA ILE A 159 -0.16 3.61 -13.89
C ILE A 159 -0.25 2.53 -14.98
N TYR A 160 0.09 1.28 -14.65
CA TYR A 160 -0.04 0.16 -15.59
C TYR A 160 -1.49 -0.03 -16.05
N ARG A 161 -2.47 0.01 -15.12
CA ARG A 161 -3.90 -0.06 -15.45
C ARG A 161 -4.34 1.09 -16.35
N LEU A 162 -3.90 2.32 -16.08
CA LEU A 162 -4.21 3.47 -16.95
C LEU A 162 -3.61 3.30 -18.35
N LYS A 163 -2.40 2.74 -18.47
CA LYS A 163 -1.82 2.39 -19.77
C LYS A 163 -2.68 1.34 -20.50
N MET A 164 -3.15 0.30 -19.82
CA MET A 164 -4.05 -0.69 -20.41
C MET A 164 -5.41 -0.09 -20.79
N SER A 165 -5.94 0.85 -20.02
CA SER A 165 -7.16 1.62 -20.37
C SER A 165 -6.98 2.35 -21.70
N LEU A 166 -5.84 3.03 -21.88
CA LEU A 166 -5.49 3.70 -23.14
C LEU A 166 -5.36 2.71 -24.31
N ALA A 167 -4.77 1.53 -24.07
CA ALA A 167 -4.65 0.48 -25.06
C ALA A 167 -6.00 -0.05 -25.55
N HIS A 168 -6.90 -0.36 -24.62
CA HIS A 168 -8.16 -1.02 -24.94
C HIS A 168 -9.26 -0.07 -25.37
N THR A 169 -9.25 1.17 -24.89
CA THR A 169 -10.38 2.11 -25.07
C THR A 169 -10.05 3.24 -26.04
N PHE A 170 -8.78 3.62 -26.11
CA PHE A 170 -8.30 4.81 -26.82
C PHE A 170 -7.23 4.48 -27.88
N ASP A 171 -7.08 3.20 -28.24
CA ASP A 171 -6.22 2.71 -29.32
C ASP A 171 -4.75 3.14 -29.22
N THR A 172 -4.25 3.30 -27.99
CA THR A 172 -2.87 3.72 -27.72
C THR A 172 -2.04 2.51 -27.27
N PRO A 173 -1.13 1.96 -28.10
CA PRO A 173 -0.43 0.73 -27.78
C PRO A 173 0.47 0.88 -26.54
N VAL A 174 0.51 -0.17 -25.71
CA VAL A 174 1.41 -0.24 -24.55
C VAL A 174 2.65 -1.02 -24.93
N THR A 175 3.81 -0.39 -24.85
CA THR A 175 5.07 -1.05 -25.16
C THR A 175 5.54 -1.89 -23.96
N ARG A 176 6.03 -3.10 -24.22
CA ARG A 176 6.53 -4.01 -23.16
C ARG A 176 7.76 -3.44 -22.46
N GLY A 177 8.60 -2.68 -23.17
CA GLY A 177 9.77 -2.00 -22.62
C GLY A 177 9.40 -0.95 -21.59
N GLU A 178 8.31 -0.20 -21.78
CA GLU A 178 7.82 0.73 -20.77
C GLU A 178 7.36 0.01 -19.50
N VAL A 179 6.66 -1.13 -19.64
CA VAL A 179 6.20 -1.93 -18.50
C VAL A 179 7.39 -2.49 -17.72
N LEU A 180 8.40 -3.00 -18.44
CA LEU A 180 9.67 -3.43 -17.85
C LEU A 180 10.32 -2.29 -17.05
N SER A 181 10.49 -1.11 -17.66
CA SER A 181 11.13 0.04 -17.02
C SER A 181 10.38 0.50 -15.76
N LEU A 182 9.03 0.54 -15.82
CA LEU A 182 8.18 0.96 -14.72
C LEU A 182 8.34 0.05 -13.50
N PHE A 183 8.11 -1.25 -13.67
CA PHE A 183 8.16 -2.19 -12.54
C PHE A 183 9.59 -2.40 -12.04
N THR A 184 10.60 -2.33 -12.91
CA THR A 184 12.01 -2.40 -12.48
C THR A 184 12.39 -1.19 -11.61
N ALA A 185 12.02 0.03 -12.02
CA ALA A 185 12.27 1.23 -11.22
C ALA A 185 11.56 1.18 -9.86
N VAL A 186 10.31 0.70 -9.85
CA VAL A 186 9.52 0.53 -8.63
C VAL A 186 10.14 -0.49 -7.70
N ILE A 187 10.55 -1.66 -8.21
CA ILE A 187 11.20 -2.71 -7.41
C ILE A 187 12.53 -2.21 -6.85
N ALA A 188 13.34 -1.49 -7.64
CA ALA A 188 14.57 -0.88 -7.15
C ALA A 188 14.30 0.08 -5.97
N GLY A 189 13.27 0.93 -6.08
CA GLY A 189 12.83 1.79 -4.99
C GLY A 189 12.36 1.00 -3.76
N GLN A 190 11.58 -0.07 -3.95
CA GLN A 190 11.11 -0.92 -2.87
C GLN A 190 12.26 -1.60 -2.13
N LEU A 191 13.26 -2.11 -2.85
CA LEU A 191 14.45 -2.71 -2.24
C LEU A 191 15.25 -1.68 -1.45
N LEU A 192 15.43 -0.46 -1.97
CA LEU A 192 16.09 0.63 -1.27
C LEU A 192 15.41 0.96 0.07
N PHE A 193 14.09 1.23 0.04
CA PHE A 193 13.34 1.51 1.27
C PHE A 193 13.25 0.28 2.19
N GLY A 194 13.25 -0.93 1.61
CA GLY A 194 13.34 -2.19 2.32
C GLY A 194 14.61 -2.26 3.16
N LEU A 195 15.76 -2.01 2.54
CA LEU A 195 17.08 -2.01 3.20
C LEU A 195 17.19 -0.90 4.26
N ILE A 196 16.73 0.32 3.95
CA ILE A 196 16.74 1.44 4.91
C ILE A 196 15.90 1.09 6.14
N GLY A 197 14.64 0.69 5.94
CA GLY A 197 13.77 0.35 7.05
C GLY A 197 14.27 -0.85 7.85
N TRP A 198 14.86 -1.85 7.20
CA TRP A 198 15.49 -2.98 7.88
C TRP A 198 16.68 -2.55 8.75
N ALA A 199 17.57 -1.70 8.21
CA ALA A 199 18.74 -1.21 8.92
C ALA A 199 18.36 -0.42 10.19
N VAL A 200 17.36 0.47 10.08
CA VAL A 200 16.85 1.23 11.22
C VAL A 200 16.18 0.30 12.25
N MET A 201 15.28 -0.59 11.82
CA MET A 201 14.59 -1.53 12.71
C MET A 201 15.54 -2.48 13.44
N ARG A 202 16.64 -2.91 12.79
CA ARG A 202 17.64 -3.74 13.42
C ARG A 202 18.41 -2.99 14.51
N ARG A 203 18.70 -1.70 14.31
CA ARG A 203 19.40 -0.86 15.31
C ARG A 203 18.55 -0.57 16.54
N VAL A 204 17.25 -0.30 16.37
CA VAL A 204 16.32 -0.09 17.51
C VAL A 204 15.85 -1.42 18.14
N GLY A 205 16.31 -2.57 17.63
CA GLY A 205 15.92 -3.88 18.15
C GLY A 205 14.44 -4.23 17.95
N TYR A 206 13.79 -3.65 16.92
CA TYR A 206 12.34 -3.72 16.75
C TYR A 206 11.81 -5.16 16.71
N PHE A 207 12.45 -6.00 15.89
CA PHE A 207 12.06 -7.40 15.73
C PHE A 207 12.13 -8.18 17.05
N ARG A 208 13.14 -7.90 17.89
CA ARG A 208 13.32 -8.60 19.17
C ARG A 208 12.27 -8.20 20.20
N ARG A 209 11.83 -6.94 20.18
CA ARG A 209 10.89 -6.37 21.16
C ARG A 209 9.43 -6.56 20.78
N TRP A 210 9.03 -6.12 19.58
CA TRP A 210 7.63 -6.09 19.15
C TRP A 210 7.19 -7.30 18.32
N VAL A 211 8.09 -7.97 17.59
CA VAL A 211 7.74 -9.16 16.79
C VAL A 211 7.90 -10.45 17.60
N SER A 212 9.11 -10.77 18.06
CA SER A 212 9.38 -11.98 18.85
C SER A 212 9.26 -11.77 20.36
N GLY A 213 9.37 -10.53 20.84
CA GLY A 213 9.36 -10.19 22.26
C GLY A 213 7.96 -10.09 22.87
N PRO A 214 7.83 -9.65 24.12
CA PRO A 214 6.54 -9.56 24.81
C PRO A 214 5.73 -8.30 24.44
N GLU A 215 6.36 -7.23 23.95
CA GLU A 215 5.73 -5.92 23.74
C GLU A 215 4.69 -5.94 22.62
N ARG A 216 3.49 -5.40 22.86
CA ARG A 216 2.41 -5.37 21.86
C ARG A 216 2.30 -3.97 21.27
N SER A 217 2.37 -3.87 19.94
CA SER A 217 2.06 -2.63 19.22
C SER A 217 1.20 -2.92 17.99
N PRO A 218 0.10 -2.18 17.77
CA PRO A 218 -0.64 -2.21 16.50
C PRO A 218 0.22 -1.85 15.30
N GLY A 219 1.28 -1.04 15.49
CA GLY A 219 2.23 -0.64 14.44
C GLY A 219 2.97 -1.82 13.80
N ALA A 220 3.07 -2.96 14.48
CA ALA A 220 3.70 -4.16 13.95
C ALA A 220 2.99 -4.72 12.70
N TYR A 221 1.69 -4.49 12.53
CA TYR A 221 0.97 -4.89 11.31
C TYR A 221 1.45 -4.17 10.04
N ALA A 222 2.12 -3.02 10.18
CA ALA A 222 2.72 -2.33 9.04
C ALA A 222 3.83 -3.15 8.37
N LEU A 223 4.35 -4.21 9.00
CA LEU A 223 5.33 -5.13 8.41
C LEU A 223 4.73 -6.06 7.34
N ILE A 224 3.41 -6.26 7.32
CA ILE A 224 2.76 -7.25 6.47
C ILE A 224 2.64 -6.75 5.02
N CYS A 225 2.08 -5.55 4.83
CA CYS A 225 1.84 -5.00 3.50
C CYS A 225 3.11 -4.93 2.61
N PRO A 226 4.29 -4.53 3.12
CA PRO A 226 5.53 -4.50 2.34
C PRO A 226 5.94 -5.84 1.73
N GLY A 227 5.78 -6.95 2.48
CA GLY A 227 6.10 -8.29 1.98
C GLY A 227 5.22 -8.70 0.80
N VAL A 228 3.91 -8.47 0.94
CA VAL A 228 2.92 -8.73 -0.13
C VAL A 228 3.13 -7.80 -1.32
N ALA A 229 3.43 -6.53 -1.07
CA ALA A 229 3.62 -5.51 -2.09
C ALA A 229 4.80 -5.83 -3.02
N LEU A 230 5.93 -6.28 -2.46
CA LEU A 230 7.08 -6.71 -3.25
C LEU A 230 6.76 -7.97 -4.07
N PHE A 231 6.08 -8.96 -3.47
CA PHE A 231 5.63 -10.17 -4.16
C PHE A 231 4.74 -9.84 -5.38
N VAL A 232 3.77 -8.94 -5.20
CA VAL A 232 2.87 -8.50 -6.27
C VAL A 232 3.64 -7.77 -7.36
N SER A 233 4.54 -6.85 -6.99
CA SER A 233 5.30 -6.03 -7.96
C SER A 233 6.18 -6.91 -8.86
N ILE A 234 6.82 -7.93 -8.28
CA ILE A 234 7.64 -8.87 -9.06
C ILE A 234 6.77 -9.78 -9.94
N ASN A 235 5.59 -10.21 -9.48
CA ASN A 235 4.65 -10.94 -10.34
C ASN A 235 4.22 -10.10 -11.56
N PHE A 236 3.91 -8.82 -11.35
CA PHE A 236 3.64 -7.92 -12.48
C PHE A 236 4.84 -7.84 -13.42
N LEU A 237 6.06 -7.62 -12.91
CA LEU A 237 7.28 -7.60 -13.72
C LEU A 237 7.44 -8.88 -14.56
N ILE A 238 7.32 -10.06 -13.94
CA ILE A 238 7.50 -11.35 -14.60
C ILE A 238 6.46 -11.55 -15.70
N HIS A 239 5.18 -11.43 -15.36
CA HIS A 239 4.08 -11.82 -16.26
C HIS A 239 3.74 -10.77 -17.31
N THR A 240 3.94 -9.48 -17.02
CA THR A 240 3.58 -8.40 -17.96
C THR A 240 4.77 -7.90 -18.77
N ALA A 241 6.01 -8.19 -18.36
CA ALA A 241 7.22 -7.79 -19.08
C ALA A 241 8.16 -8.95 -19.44
N LEU A 242 8.74 -9.67 -18.48
CA LEU A 242 9.84 -10.62 -18.77
C LEU A 242 9.41 -11.79 -19.65
N ILE A 243 8.25 -12.40 -19.36
CA ILE A 243 7.72 -13.49 -20.19
C ILE A 243 7.33 -12.98 -21.58
N PRO A 244 6.52 -11.91 -21.74
CA PRO A 244 6.19 -11.38 -23.06
C PRO A 244 7.39 -10.86 -23.87
N LEU A 245 8.49 -10.47 -23.23
CA LEU A 245 9.73 -10.05 -23.92
C LEU A 245 10.63 -11.23 -24.31
N GLY A 246 10.30 -12.46 -23.92
CA GLY A 246 11.13 -13.64 -24.17
C GLY A 246 12.41 -13.68 -23.32
N VAL A 247 12.50 -12.87 -22.26
CA VAL A 247 13.65 -12.89 -21.33
C VAL A 247 13.61 -14.15 -20.46
N ILE A 248 12.40 -14.59 -20.09
CA ILE A 248 12.15 -15.82 -19.34
C ILE A 248 11.03 -16.58 -20.04
N GLU A 249 11.24 -17.87 -20.29
CA GLU A 249 10.16 -18.74 -20.78
C GLU A 249 9.25 -19.18 -19.62
N ALA A 250 7.93 -19.14 -19.85
CA ALA A 250 6.96 -19.63 -18.88
C ALA A 250 7.21 -21.12 -18.58
N PHE A 251 7.10 -21.52 -17.31
CA PHE A 251 7.35 -22.89 -16.84
C PHE A 251 8.77 -23.44 -17.03
N SER A 252 9.73 -22.60 -17.40
CA SER A 252 11.15 -22.99 -17.45
C SER A 252 11.78 -23.12 -16.06
N VAL A 253 12.95 -23.77 -15.99
CA VAL A 253 13.77 -23.80 -14.77
C VAL A 253 14.14 -22.39 -14.31
N ALA A 254 14.44 -21.48 -15.25
CA ALA A 254 14.73 -20.08 -14.93
C ALA A 254 13.53 -19.38 -14.28
N HIS A 255 12.32 -19.61 -14.80
CA HIS A 255 11.09 -19.12 -14.20
C HIS A 255 10.90 -19.65 -12.76
N ALA A 256 11.13 -20.95 -12.54
CA ALA A 256 11.03 -21.56 -11.21
C ALA A 256 12.05 -20.97 -10.23
N VAL A 257 13.31 -20.81 -10.64
CA VAL A 257 14.39 -20.24 -9.81
C VAL A 257 14.07 -18.82 -9.37
N VAL A 258 13.57 -17.98 -10.28
CA VAL A 258 13.15 -16.60 -9.95
C VAL A 258 11.99 -16.61 -8.95
N PHE A 259 11.11 -17.62 -8.98
CA PHE A 259 9.96 -17.70 -8.09
C PHE A 259 10.28 -18.17 -6.67
N VAL A 260 11.37 -18.93 -6.46
CA VAL A 260 11.80 -19.41 -5.13
C VAL A 260 11.89 -18.28 -4.08
N PRO A 261 12.62 -17.17 -4.30
CA PRO A 261 12.71 -16.10 -3.29
C PRO A 261 11.35 -15.43 -3.02
N LEU A 262 10.45 -15.35 -4.01
CA LEU A 262 9.10 -14.80 -3.84
C LEU A 262 8.28 -15.69 -2.91
N VAL A 263 8.34 -17.00 -3.10
CA VAL A 263 7.63 -17.96 -2.24
C VAL A 263 8.15 -17.89 -0.81
N VAL A 264 9.48 -17.84 -0.63
CA VAL A 264 10.09 -17.69 0.70
C VAL A 264 9.63 -16.40 1.38
N LEU A 265 9.65 -15.26 0.66
CA LEU A 265 9.17 -13.98 1.18
C LEU A 265 7.70 -14.06 1.61
N GLN A 266 6.86 -14.71 0.81
CA GLN A 266 5.43 -14.87 1.11
C GLN A 266 5.22 -15.76 2.36
N LEU A 267 5.95 -16.87 2.48
CA LEU A 267 5.89 -17.76 3.65
C LEU A 267 6.32 -17.04 4.93
N ILE A 268 7.38 -16.23 4.87
CA ILE A 268 7.82 -15.40 6.01
C ILE A 268 6.72 -14.41 6.39
N THR A 269 6.12 -13.73 5.42
CA THR A 269 5.05 -12.74 5.65
C THR A 269 3.84 -13.39 6.32
N ILE A 270 3.43 -14.57 5.84
CA ILE A 270 2.34 -15.36 6.43
C ILE A 270 2.67 -15.77 7.87
N ARG A 271 3.89 -16.26 8.11
CA ARG A 271 4.33 -16.64 9.47
C ARG A 271 4.26 -15.46 10.43
N VAL A 272 4.78 -14.29 10.03
CA VAL A 272 4.74 -13.07 10.83
C VAL A 272 3.29 -12.64 11.09
N PHE A 273 2.41 -12.72 10.10
CA PHE A 273 0.99 -12.42 10.28
C PHE A 273 0.32 -13.29 11.35
N PHE A 274 0.50 -14.62 11.29
CA PHE A 274 -0.06 -15.52 12.30
C PHE A 274 0.56 -15.31 13.68
N GLN A 275 1.86 -15.02 13.75
CA GLN A 275 2.54 -14.68 15.00
C GLN A 275 1.96 -13.40 15.62
N LEU A 276 1.76 -12.36 14.82
CA LEU A 276 1.18 -11.09 15.28
C LEU A 276 -0.29 -11.26 15.69
N ASN A 277 -1.10 -11.99 14.93
CA ASN A 277 -2.49 -12.27 15.29
C ASN A 277 -2.60 -13.02 16.61
N GLY A 278 -1.83 -14.10 16.77
CA GLY A 278 -1.80 -14.86 18.02
C GLY A 278 -1.36 -14.02 19.22
N LYS A 279 -0.52 -13.01 18.99
CA LYS A 279 -0.04 -12.11 20.04
C LYS A 279 -1.02 -10.97 20.34
N LEU A 280 -1.55 -10.28 19.33
CA LEU A 280 -2.32 -9.05 19.49
C LEU A 280 -3.80 -9.31 19.77
N LEU A 281 -4.36 -10.41 19.27
CA LEU A 281 -5.78 -10.74 19.42
C LEU A 281 -6.08 -11.60 20.66
N ARG A 282 -5.07 -12.17 21.32
CA ARG A 282 -5.27 -12.90 22.58
C ARG A 282 -5.59 -11.93 23.73
N PRO A 283 -6.64 -12.20 24.53
CA PRO A 283 -6.94 -11.41 25.72
C PRO A 283 -5.69 -11.33 26.62
N ILE A 284 -5.46 -10.17 27.22
CA ILE A 284 -4.43 -10.04 28.25
C ILE A 284 -4.95 -10.81 29.45
N SER A 285 -4.30 -11.93 29.83
CA SER A 285 -4.64 -12.63 31.06
C SER A 285 -4.52 -11.66 32.24
N ALA A 286 -5.57 -11.60 33.06
CA ALA A 286 -5.73 -10.65 34.18
C ALA A 286 -4.55 -10.65 35.18
N ASP A 287 -3.75 -11.71 35.20
CA ASP A 287 -2.58 -11.90 36.06
C ASP A 287 -1.39 -10.95 35.73
N LYS A 288 -1.40 -10.30 34.54
CA LYS A 288 -0.41 -9.27 34.19
C LYS A 288 -0.89 -7.83 34.43
N ALA A 289 -2.17 -7.63 34.76
CA ALA A 289 -2.70 -6.30 35.06
C ALA A 289 -2.33 -5.84 36.49
N SER A 290 -2.20 -6.79 37.43
CA SER A 290 -1.80 -6.53 38.82
C SER A 290 -0.30 -6.25 39.00
N GLY A 291 0.57 -6.84 38.16
CA GLY A 291 2.02 -6.64 38.22
C GLY A 291 2.50 -5.24 37.78
N GLY A 292 1.71 -4.53 36.96
CA GLY A 292 2.03 -3.17 36.51
C GLY A 292 1.64 -2.07 37.51
N LEU A 293 0.62 -2.32 38.34
CA LEU A 293 0.20 -1.40 39.40
C LEU A 293 1.10 -1.48 40.64
N ALA A 294 1.73 -2.62 40.90
CA ALA A 294 2.63 -2.80 42.04
C ALA A 294 4.06 -2.24 41.82
N GLN A 295 4.40 -1.78 40.61
CA GLN A 295 5.65 -1.05 40.33
C GLN A 295 5.44 0.47 40.18
N ALA A 296 4.20 0.94 40.36
CA ALA A 296 3.82 2.35 40.27
C ALA A 296 3.23 2.91 41.59
N ALA A 297 3.45 2.20 42.71
CA ALA A 297 3.20 2.66 44.08
C ALA A 297 4.51 2.53 44.88
#